data_AF-B6W6I6-F1
#
_entry.id   AF-B6W6I6-F1
#
_cell.length_a   1.000
_cell.length_b   1.000
_cell.length_c   1.000
_cell.angle_alpha   90.00
_cell.angle_beta   90.00
_cell.angle_gamma   90.00
#
_symmetry.space_group_name_H-M   'P 1'
#
loop_
_entity.id
_entity.type
_entity.pdbx_description
1 polymer ?
#
loop_
_entity_poly.entity_id
_entity_poly.type
_entity_poly.pdbx_seq_one_letter_code
_entity_poly.pdbx_strand_id
1 'polypeptide(L)'
;MNDFYQVNDYMTEKLYKTAKEFLGQNQKVLDLFCGSATSSIAINGNHVVGIEINKNAIKDAKENAELNRLTDYKFIAKNANYIDHKFIKKKNRRHSSRPAKSWS
;
A
#
# COMPACT_ATOMS: atom_id res chain seq x y z
N MET A 1 -4.94 -21.37 -2.85
CA MET A 1 -5.28 -20.71 -4.12
C MET A 1 -6.67 -20.09 -4.01
N ASN A 2 -6.86 -19.22 -2.99
CA ASN A 2 -8.14 -18.54 -2.70
C ASN A 2 -7.90 -17.02 -2.58
N ASP A 3 -7.01 -16.49 -3.41
CA ASP A 3 -6.59 -15.10 -3.37
C ASP A 3 -7.03 -14.40 -4.66
N PHE A 4 -7.53 -13.17 -4.53
CA PHE A 4 -8.01 -12.38 -5.64
C PHE A 4 -6.84 -11.87 -6.49
N TYR A 5 -6.95 -12.01 -7.81
CA TYR A 5 -6.01 -11.42 -8.77
C TYR A 5 -6.78 -10.94 -10.00
N GLN A 6 -6.25 -9.93 -10.68
CA GLN A 6 -6.82 -9.46 -11.94
C GLN A 6 -6.49 -10.47 -13.03
N VAL A 7 -7.51 -11.05 -13.66
CA VAL A 7 -7.33 -12.12 -14.67
C VAL A 7 -7.07 -11.59 -16.08
N ASN A 8 -7.40 -10.32 -16.33
CA ASN A 8 -7.26 -9.69 -17.64
C ASN A 8 -6.10 -8.71 -17.60
N ASP A 9 -4.90 -9.20 -17.90
CA ASP A 9 -3.66 -8.43 -17.80
C ASP A 9 -3.67 -7.20 -18.71
N TYR A 10 -4.19 -7.33 -19.93
CA TYR A 10 -4.25 -6.23 -20.90
C TYR A 10 -5.05 -5.03 -20.39
N MET A 11 -6.21 -5.28 -19.76
CA MET A 11 -7.02 -4.20 -19.20
C MET A 11 -6.47 -3.70 -17.87
N THR A 12 -5.82 -4.59 -17.10
CA THR A 12 -5.18 -4.24 -15.82
C THR A 12 -4.05 -3.25 -16.01
N GLU A 13 -3.21 -3.44 -17.03
CA GLU A 13 -2.14 -2.51 -17.36
C GLU A 13 -2.69 -1.10 -17.65
N LYS A 14 -3.74 -1.01 -18.47
CA LYS A 14 -4.40 0.26 -18.77
C LYS A 14 -4.99 0.91 -17.51
N LEU A 15 -5.68 0.14 -16.68
CA LEU A 15 -6.25 0.62 -15.43
C LEU A 15 -5.18 1.22 -14.50
N TYR A 16 -4.08 0.50 -14.30
CA TYR A 16 -3.00 0.95 -13.42
C TYR A 16 -2.27 2.16 -13.99
N LYS A 17 -2.04 2.20 -15.30
CA LYS A 17 -1.45 3.37 -15.96
C LYS A 17 -2.33 4.62 -15.77
N THR A 18 -3.62 4.51 -16.03
CA THR A 18 -4.56 5.63 -15.85
C THR A 18 -4.61 6.07 -14.39
N ALA A 19 -4.72 5.15 -13.44
CA ALA A 19 -4.72 5.48 -12.02
C ALA A 19 -3.43 6.20 -11.58
N LYS A 20 -2.27 5.79 -12.10
CA LYS A 20 -0.97 6.42 -11.85
C LYS A 20 -0.90 7.84 -12.40
N GLU A 21 -1.45 8.07 -13.60
CA GLU A 21 -1.55 9.41 -14.19
C GLU A 21 -2.41 10.34 -13.33
N PHE A 22 -3.56 9.87 -12.83
CA PHE A 22 -4.41 10.65 -11.91
C PHE A 22 -3.75 10.92 -10.56
N LEU A 23 -2.99 9.96 -10.04
CA LEU A 23 -2.33 10.10 -8.75
C LEU A 23 -1.18 11.11 -8.80
N GLY A 24 -0.43 11.15 -9.91
CA GLY A 24 0.77 11.96 -10.03
C GLY A 24 1.94 11.38 -9.23
N GLN A 25 2.95 12.21 -8.96
CA GLN A 25 4.20 11.77 -8.33
C GLN A 25 4.26 12.12 -6.83
N ASN A 26 5.06 11.34 -6.07
CA ASN A 26 5.38 11.56 -4.66
C ASN A 26 4.17 11.68 -3.71
N GLN A 27 3.08 10.98 -4.03
CA GLN A 27 1.90 10.94 -3.16
C GLN A 27 2.06 9.89 -2.06
N LYS A 28 1.48 10.20 -0.89
CA LYS A 28 1.27 9.20 0.17
C LYS A 28 -0.11 8.59 -0.02
N VAL A 29 -0.15 7.29 -0.25
CA VAL A 29 -1.41 6.59 -0.58
C VAL A 29 -1.90 5.78 0.60
N LEU A 30 -3.20 5.91 0.88
CA LEU A 30 -3.95 4.99 1.72
C LEU A 30 -4.78 4.10 0.79
N ASP A 31 -4.41 2.83 0.69
CA ASP A 31 -5.10 1.82 -0.10
C ASP A 31 -6.03 1.00 0.81
N LEU A 32 -7.32 1.08 0.55
CA LEU A 32 -8.35 0.38 1.31
C LEU A 32 -8.78 -0.86 0.51
N PHE A 33 -8.93 -1.99 1.20
CA PHE A 33 -9.18 -3.29 0.57
C PHE A 33 -8.03 -3.70 -0.37
N CYS A 34 -6.79 -3.49 0.09
CA CYS A 34 -5.61 -3.58 -0.76
C CYS A 34 -5.29 -5.00 -1.26
N GLY A 35 -5.92 -6.05 -0.71
CA GLY A 35 -5.55 -7.43 -1.00
C GLY A 35 -4.05 -7.66 -0.76
N SER A 36 -3.37 -8.26 -1.74
CA SER A 36 -1.91 -8.47 -1.77
C SER A 36 -1.12 -7.25 -2.28
N ALA A 37 -1.75 -6.07 -2.32
CA ALA A 37 -1.20 -4.77 -2.67
C ALA A 37 -0.59 -4.64 -4.08
N THR A 38 -0.87 -5.56 -5.00
CA THR A 38 -0.35 -5.53 -6.38
C THR A 38 -0.68 -4.21 -7.10
N SER A 39 -1.91 -3.71 -6.97
CA SER A 39 -2.34 -2.43 -7.54
C SER A 39 -1.53 -1.27 -6.98
N SER A 40 -1.46 -1.15 -5.65
CA SER A 40 -0.68 -0.11 -4.96
C SER A 40 0.79 -0.09 -5.37
N ILE A 41 1.41 -1.27 -5.43
CA ILE A 41 2.83 -1.41 -5.80
C ILE A 41 3.04 -0.97 -7.25
N ALA A 42 2.16 -1.37 -8.16
CA ALA A 42 2.26 -1.00 -9.58
C ALA A 42 1.98 0.49 -9.84
N ILE A 43 0.96 1.04 -9.18
CA ILE A 43 0.48 2.41 -9.39
C ILE A 43 1.40 3.42 -8.71
N ASN A 44 1.67 3.22 -7.40
CA ASN A 44 2.35 4.21 -6.57
C ASN A 44 3.78 3.81 -6.20
N GLY A 45 4.04 2.52 -5.99
CA GLY A 45 5.31 2.04 -5.48
C GLY A 45 5.47 2.32 -3.99
N ASN A 46 6.40 3.21 -3.63
CA ASN A 46 6.69 3.58 -2.24
C ASN A 46 5.64 4.52 -1.62
N HIS A 47 5.71 4.73 -0.30
CA HIS A 47 4.83 5.60 0.49
C HIS A 47 3.37 5.11 0.58
N VAL A 48 3.17 3.79 0.70
CA VAL A 48 1.84 3.17 0.74
C VAL A 48 1.48 2.70 2.15
N VAL A 49 0.25 2.98 2.58
CA VAL A 49 -0.41 2.30 3.70
C VAL A 49 -1.58 1.49 3.16
N GLY A 50 -1.50 0.16 3.22
CA GLY A 50 -2.58 -0.73 2.78
C GLY A 50 -3.36 -1.32 3.94
N ILE A 51 -4.69 -1.34 3.82
CA ILE A 51 -5.63 -1.92 4.78
C ILE A 51 -6.38 -3.06 4.10
N GLU A 52 -6.29 -4.25 4.67
CA GLU A 52 -7.00 -5.44 4.19
C GLU A 52 -7.46 -6.26 5.40
N ILE A 53 -8.63 -6.90 5.35
CA ILE A 53 -9.14 -7.71 6.46
C ILE A 53 -8.50 -9.10 6.48
N ASN A 54 -8.16 -9.64 5.31
CA ASN A 54 -7.51 -10.93 5.15
C ASN A 54 -6.02 -10.86 5.55
N LYS A 55 -5.65 -11.59 6.60
CA LYS A 55 -4.28 -11.64 7.12
C LYS A 55 -3.29 -12.29 6.15
N ASN A 56 -3.73 -13.26 5.35
CA ASN A 56 -2.87 -13.93 4.38
C ASN A 56 -2.53 -12.97 3.23
N ALA A 57 -3.53 -12.26 2.71
CA ALA A 57 -3.30 -11.22 1.71
C ALA A 57 -2.33 -10.13 2.21
N ILE A 58 -2.39 -9.75 3.50
CA ILE A 58 -1.41 -8.84 4.11
C ILE A 58 0.00 -9.44 4.20
N LYS A 59 0.13 -10.76 4.37
CA LYS A 59 1.44 -11.44 4.31
C LYS A 59 2.00 -11.35 2.90
N ASP A 60 1.19 -11.68 1.90
CA ASP A 60 1.57 -11.63 0.49
C ASP A 60 1.90 -10.20 0.05
N ALA A 61 1.16 -9.19 0.55
CA ALA A 61 1.46 -7.78 0.30
C ALA A 61 2.85 -7.37 0.79
N LYS A 62 3.28 -7.88 1.95
CA LYS A 62 4.63 -7.61 2.47
C LYS A 62 5.70 -8.30 1.61
N GLU A 63 5.47 -9.56 1.24
CA GLU A 63 6.38 -10.30 0.36
C GLU A 63 6.49 -9.60 -1.00
N ASN A 64 5.38 -9.17 -1.59
CA ASN A 64 5.36 -8.40 -2.84
C ASN A 64 6.12 -7.08 -2.73
N ALA A 65 5.98 -6.35 -1.63
CA ALA A 65 6.73 -5.11 -1.40
C ALA A 65 8.23 -5.37 -1.25
N GLU A 66 8.62 -6.44 -0.55
CA GLU A 66 10.02 -6.85 -0.41
C GLU A 66 10.64 -7.27 -1.76
N LEU A 67 9.92 -8.08 -2.54
CA LEU A 67 10.32 -8.49 -3.89
C LEU A 67 10.52 -7.29 -4.84
N ASN A 68 9.68 -6.25 -4.69
CA ASN A 68 9.78 -5.00 -5.45
C ASN A 68 10.67 -3.94 -4.78
N ARG A 69 11.35 -4.28 -3.69
CA ARG A 69 12.31 -3.41 -2.96
C ARG A 69 11.71 -2.09 -2.49
N LEU A 70 10.44 -2.11 -2.09
CA LEU A 70 9.83 -0.95 -1.43
C LEU A 70 10.47 -0.75 -0.07
N THR A 71 10.76 0.51 0.26
CA THR A 71 11.45 0.90 1.51
C THR A 71 10.55 1.68 2.46
N ASP A 72 9.45 2.25 1.96
CA ASP A 72 8.44 2.92 2.78
C ASP A 72 7.04 2.37 2.46
N TYR A 73 6.61 1.39 3.25
CA TYR A 73 5.27 0.83 3.15
C TYR A 73 4.75 0.37 4.51
N LYS A 74 3.43 0.19 4.60
CA LYS A 74 2.78 -0.36 5.78
C LYS A 74 1.50 -1.11 5.43
N PHE A 75 1.50 -2.41 5.62
CA PHE A 75 0.29 -3.23 5.45
C PHE A 75 -0.30 -3.64 6.81
N ILE A 76 -1.60 -3.41 7.00
CA ILE A 76 -2.30 -3.63 8.26
C ILE A 76 -3.53 -4.51 8.04
N ALA A 77 -3.58 -5.64 8.76
CA ALA A 77 -4.75 -6.50 8.83
C ALA A 77 -5.85 -5.85 9.69
N LYS A 78 -6.83 -5.18 9.06
CA LYS A 78 -7.96 -4.53 9.75
C LYS A 78 -9.15 -4.40 8.81
N ASN A 79 -10.35 -4.40 9.36
CA ASN A 79 -11.54 -4.02 8.62
C ASN A 79 -11.51 -2.51 8.31
N ALA A 80 -11.60 -2.18 7.01
CA ALA A 80 -11.52 -0.82 6.49
C ALA A 80 -12.63 0.11 7.02
N ASN A 81 -13.79 -0.43 7.42
CA ASN A 81 -14.89 0.34 8.00
C ASN A 81 -14.51 1.02 9.32
N TYR A 82 -13.42 0.59 9.97
CA TYR A 82 -12.89 1.20 11.20
C TYR A 82 -11.64 2.05 10.97
N ILE A 83 -11.44 2.54 9.74
CA ILE A 83 -10.36 3.48 9.40
C ILE A 83 -10.97 4.88 9.32
N ASP A 84 -10.72 5.68 10.36
CA ASP A 84 -11.20 7.07 10.47
C ASP A 84 -10.03 8.07 10.40
N HIS A 85 -10.37 9.36 10.38
CA HIS A 85 -9.37 10.44 10.36
C HIS A 85 -8.41 10.40 11.57
N LYS A 86 -8.85 9.87 12.72
CA LYS A 86 -8.03 9.75 13.93
C LYS A 86 -6.96 8.68 13.75
N PHE A 87 -7.31 7.56 13.12
CA PHE A 87 -6.37 6.49 12.77
C PHE A 87 -5.24 7.01 11.88
N ILE A 88 -5.60 7.79 10.85
CA ILE A 88 -4.65 8.39 9.90
C ILE A 88 -3.72 9.38 10.63
N LYS A 89 -4.26 10.31 11.41
CA LYS A 89 -3.46 11.30 12.17
C LYS A 89 -2.51 10.67 13.19
N LYS A 90 -2.95 9.63 13.93
CA LYS A 90 -2.14 8.97 14.96
C LYS A 90 -0.91 8.26 14.37
N LYS A 91 -1.00 7.78 13.13
CA LYS A 91 0.11 7.10 12.45
C LYS A 91 1.13 8.09 11.88
N ASN A 92 0.70 9.24 11.35
CA ASN A 92 1.62 10.29 10.92
C ASN A 92 2.54 10.77 12.06
N ARG A 93 2.04 10.84 13.30
CA ARG A 93 2.83 11.23 14.49
C ARG A 93 3.87 10.20 14.95
N ARG A 94 3.74 8.93 14.56
CA ARG A 94 4.72 7.88 14.91
C ARG A 94 5.82 7.70 13.86
N HIS A 95 5.63 8.25 12.66
CA HIS A 95 6.67 8.27 11.63
C HIS A 95 7.64 9.46 11.82
N SER A 96 7.24 10.50 12.56
CA SER A 96 8.10 11.63 12.95
C SER A 96 8.91 11.40 14.23
N SER A 97 8.84 10.21 14.84
CA SER A 97 9.50 9.91 16.13
C SER A 97 10.61 8.86 16.03
N ARG A 98 11.07 8.51 14.82
CA ARG A 98 12.42 7.92 14.68
C ARG A 98 13.37 9.10 14.49
N PRO A 99 14.36 9.32 15.38
CA PRO A 99 15.39 10.31 15.11
C PRO A 99 16.06 9.89 13.79
N ALA A 100 16.21 10.86 12.89
CA ALA A 100 17.17 10.74 11.81
C ALA A 100 18.50 10.35 12.47
N LYS A 101 18.98 9.11 12.25
CA LYS A 101 20.38 8.84 12.49
C LYS A 101 21.13 9.77 11.53
N SER A 102 21.89 10.66 12.13
CA SER A 102 22.85 11.54 11.47
C SER A 102 23.61 10.76 10.41
N TRP A 103 23.51 11.22 9.17
CA TRP A 103 24.49 10.90 8.16
C TRP A 103 25.73 11.72 8.51
N SER A 104 26.70 11.07 9.15
CA SER A 104 28.11 11.47 9.20
C SER A 104 28.89 10.53 8.31
#